data_AF-A0A1Q6PSQ1-F1
#
_entry.id   AF-A0A1Q6PSQ1-F1
#
_cell.length_a   1.000
_cell.length_b   1.000
_cell.length_c   1.000
_cell.angle_alpha   90.00
_cell.angle_beta   90.00
_cell.angle_gamma   90.00
#
_symmetry.space_group_name_H-M   'P 1'
#
loop_
_entity.id
_entity.type
_entity.pdbx_description
1 polymer ?
#
loop_
_entity_poly.entity_id
_entity_poly.type
_entity_poly.pdbx_seq_one_letter_code
_entity_poly.pdbx_strand_id
1 'polypeptide(L)' 'MLIVKKFGGSSVANKDRIFNVAKRCIEDYRAGHDVVVVLSAMGDTTDELIALANTINPDAKKRELDRPA' A
#
# COMPACT_ATOMS: atom_id res chain seq x y z
N MET A 1 -15.72 -8.42 -16.42
CA MET A 1 -14.36 -8.01 -16.80
C MET A 1 -13.50 -8.01 -15.55
N LEU A 2 -12.25 -8.44 -15.66
CA LEU A 2 -11.29 -8.36 -14.55
C LEU A 2 -10.64 -6.97 -14.51
N ILE A 3 -10.70 -6.29 -13.37
CA ILE A 3 -10.12 -4.97 -13.14
C ILE A 3 -9.09 -5.05 -12.02
N VAL A 4 -7.90 -4.54 -12.28
CA VAL A 4 -6.86 -4.37 -11.26
C VAL A 4 -6.74 -2.90 -10.90
N LYS A 5 -6.92 -2.57 -9.62
CA LYS A 5 -6.78 -1.20 -9.10
C LYS A 5 -5.63 -1.10 -8.12
N LYS A 6 -4.68 -0.20 -8.40
CA LYS A 6 -3.55 0.10 -7.51
C LYS A 6 -3.73 1.47 -6.87
N PHE A 7 -3.54 1.54 -5.56
CA PHE A 7 -3.54 2.79 -4.79
C PHE A 7 -2.20 2.99 -4.09
N GLY A 8 -1.62 4.19 -4.22
CA GLY A 8 -0.38 4.55 -3.54
C GLY A 8 -0.60 4.91 -2.07
N GLY A 9 0.48 5.02 -1.28
CA GLY A 9 0.41 5.26 0.15
C GLY A 9 -0.34 6.54 0.53
N SER A 10 -0.19 7.60 -0.26
CA SER A 10 -0.96 8.84 -0.10
C SER A 10 -2.47 8.61 -0.24
N SER A 11 -2.91 7.69 -1.11
CA SER A 11 -4.32 7.37 -1.31
C SER A 11 -4.93 6.55 -0.18
N VAL A 12 -4.11 6.03 0.73
CA VAL A 12 -4.52 5.24 1.91
C VAL A 12 -3.92 5.80 3.21
N ALA A 13 -3.47 7.06 3.20
CA ALA A 13 -2.73 7.65 4.32
C ALA A 13 -3.53 7.78 5.63
N ASN A 14 -4.86 7.74 5.56
CA ASN A 14 -5.71 7.80 6.75
C ASN A 14 -7.04 7.09 6.51
N LYS A 15 -7.80 6.94 7.60
CA LYS A 15 -9.12 6.29 7.64
C LYS A 15 -10.05 6.76 6.52
N ASP A 16 -10.26 8.07 6.38
CA ASP A 16 -11.22 8.63 5.42
C ASP A 16 -10.81 8.33 3.98
N ARG A 17 -9.50 8.40 3.68
CA ARG A 17 -8.96 8.03 2.37
C ARG A 17 -9.14 6.55 2.06
N ILE A 18 -8.97 5.67 3.05
CA ILE A 18 -9.23 4.23 2.90
C ILE A 18 -10.72 3.98 2.58
N PHE A 19 -11.64 4.63 3.30
CA PHE A 19 -13.07 4.52 2.99
C PHE A 19 -13.40 5.01 1.58
N ASN A 20 -12.76 6.08 1.12
CA ASN A 20 -12.93 6.56 -0.25
C ASN A 20 -12.41 5.55 -1.29
N VAL A 21 -11.24 4.93 -1.05
CA VAL A 21 -10.72 3.85 -1.91
C VAL A 21 -11.69 2.67 -1.94
N ALA A 22 -12.18 2.23 -0.79
CA ALA A 22 -13.14 1.13 -0.69
C ALA A 22 -14.44 1.42 -1.45
N LYS A 23 -14.99 2.64 -1.33
CA LYS A 23 -16.17 3.08 -2.09
C LYS A 23 -15.96 2.91 -3.59
N ARG A 24 -14.82 3.37 -4.12
CA ARG A 24 -14.49 3.26 -5.55
C ARG A 24 -14.40 1.80 -6.01
N CYS A 25 -13.81 0.91 -5.22
CA CYS A 25 -13.73 -0.52 -5.57
C CYS A 25 -15.10 -1.20 -5.54
N ILE A 26 -15.96 -0.84 -4.58
CA ILE A 26 -17.32 -1.38 -4.48
C ILE A 26 -18.17 -0.96 -5.67
N GLU A 27 -17.98 0.26 -6.20
CA GLU A 27 -18.68 0.73 -7.40
C GLU A 27 -18.39 -0.17 -8.61
N ASP A 28 -17.14 -0.55 -8.87
CA ASP A 28 -16.81 -1.46 -9.98
C ASP A 28 -17.33 -2.88 -9.74
N TYR A 29 -17.19 -3.38 -8.49
CA TYR A 29 -17.69 -4.70 -8.15
C TYR A 29 -19.21 -4.80 -8.37
N ARG A 30 -19.96 -3.78 -7.94
CA ARG A 30 -21.41 -3.69 -8.17
C ARG A 30 -21.79 -3.55 -9.65
N ALA A 31 -20.89 -3.05 -10.49
CA ALA A 31 -21.06 -3.03 -11.94
C ALA A 31 -20.82 -4.40 -12.61
N GLY A 32 -20.56 -5.46 -11.83
CA GLY A 32 -20.36 -6.83 -12.33
C GLY A 32 -18.92 -7.11 -12.77
N HIS A 33 -17.95 -6.41 -12.20
CA HIS A 33 -16.54 -6.64 -12.46
C HIS A 33 -15.90 -7.51 -11.36
N ASP A 34 -14.97 -8.37 -11.76
CA ASP A 34 -14.05 -9.00 -10.81
C ASP A 34 -12.96 -7.98 -10.49
N VAL A 35 -12.73 -7.70 -9.21
CA VAL A 35 -11.85 -6.62 -8.79
C VAL A 35 -10.70 -7.15 -7.96
N VAL A 36 -9.47 -6.90 -8.41
CA VAL A 36 -8.25 -7.12 -7.63
C VAL A 36 -7.71 -5.76 -7.20
N VAL A 37 -7.44 -5.59 -5.90
CA VAL A 37 -6.97 -4.33 -5.35
C VAL A 37 -5.58 -4.52 -4.76
N VAL A 38 -4.64 -3.66 -5.15
CA VAL A 38 -3.27 -3.64 -4.62
C VAL A 38 -3.03 -2.31 -3.92
N LEU A 39 -2.56 -2.36 -2.67
CA LEU A 39 -2.30 -1.18 -1.85
C LEU A 39 -0.80 -1.10 -1.51
N SER A 40 -0.25 0.11 -1.53
CA SER A 40 1.02 0.39 -0.85
C SER A 40 0.80 0.57 0.66
N ALA A 41 1.87 0.53 1.45
CA ALA A 41 1.82 0.93 2.87
C ALA A 41 1.28 2.37 3.02
N MET A 42 0.69 2.67 4.18
CA MET A 42 0.01 3.93 4.43
C MET A 42 0.98 5.11 4.47
N GLY A 43 0.67 6.21 3.78
CA GLY A 43 1.46 7.44 3.84
C GLY A 43 2.97 7.19 3.66
N ASP A 44 3.75 7.67 4.63
CA ASP A 44 5.21 7.58 4.66
C ASP A 44 5.70 6.42 5.56
N THR A 45 4.82 5.51 5.98
CA THR A 45 5.14 4.43 6.94
C THR A 45 6.31 3.55 6.49
N THR A 46 6.48 3.31 5.18
CA THR A 46 7.64 2.55 4.68
C THR A 46 8.95 3.24 5.03
N ASP A 47 9.02 4.56 4.86
CA ASP A 47 10.24 5.33 5.13
C ASP A 47 10.51 5.42 6.63
N GLU A 48 9.45 5.55 7.45
CA GLU A 48 9.54 5.50 8.92
C GLU A 48 10.11 4.17 9.43
N LEU A 49 9.62 3.04 8.89
CA LEU A 49 10.11 1.71 9.27
C LEU A 49 11.58 1.50 8.84
N ILE A 50 11.96 1.99 7.67
CA ILE A 50 13.35 1.94 7.19
C ILE A 50 14.25 2.77 8.09
N ALA A 51 13.83 4.00 8.43
CA ALA A 51 14.57 4.87 9.32
C ALA A 51 14.76 4.20 10.69
N LEU A 52 13.71 3.58 11.25
CA LEU A 52 13.78 2.85 12.51
C LEU A 52 14.75 1.66 12.43
N ALA A 53 14.69 0.85 11.37
CA ALA A 53 15.60 -0.27 11.19
C ALA A 53 17.07 0.19 11.13
N ASN A 54 17.34 1.31 10.45
CA ASN A 54 18.67 1.90 10.35
C ASN A 54 19.23 2.39 11.70
N THR A 55 18.38 2.71 12.68
CA THR A 55 18.85 3.06 14.04
C THR A 55 19.42 1.86 14.80
N ILE A 56 19.03 0.64 14.41
CA ILE A 56 19.46 -0.62 15.05
C ILE A 56 20.65 -1.22 14.29
N ASN A 57 20.53 -1.34 12.96
CA ASN A 57 21.58 -1.89 12.11
C ASN A 57 21.62 -1.13 10.76
N PRO A 58 22.55 -0.18 10.57
CA PRO A 58 22.66 0.56 9.32
C PRO A 58 23.13 -0.31 8.14
N ASP A 59 23.76 -1.46 8.42
CA ASP A 59 24.25 -2.42 7.43
C ASP A 59 23.34 -3.66 7.33
N ALA A 60 22.03 -3.46 7.54
CA ALA A 60 21.04 -4.54 7.44
C ALA A 60 21.14 -5.26 6.08
N LYS A 61 21.17 -6.61 6.12
CA LYS A 61 21.18 -7.42 4.91
C LYS A 61 19.89 -7.18 4.12
N LYS A 62 19.98 -7.15 2.79
CA LYS A 62 18.83 -6.94 1.89
C LYS A 62 17.65 -7.86 2.17
N ARG A 63 17.92 -9.12 2.51
CA ARG A 63 16.90 -10.11 2.89
C ARG A 63 16.05 -9.65 4.07
N GLU A 64 16.62 -8.94 5.05
CA GLU A 64 15.86 -8.50 6.24
C GLU A 64 14.96 -7.29 5.93
N LEU A 65 15.26 -6.55 4.85
CA LEU A 65 14.46 -5.40 4.41
C LEU A 65 13.51 -5.75 3.26
N ASP A 66 13.71 -6.91 2.62
CA ASP A 66 13.06 -7.34 1.38
C ASP A 66 12.95 -6.23 0.31
N ARG A 67 13.94 -5.33 0.27
CA ARG A 67 14.02 -4.27 -0.75
C ARG A 67 14.76 -4.76 -1.99
N PRO A 68 14.23 -4.50 -3.20
CA PRO A 68 15.04 -4.61 -4.40
C PRO A 68 16.24 -3.67 -4.28
N ALA A 69 17.39 -4.19 -4.72
CA ALA A 69 18.69 -3.52 -4.71
C ALA A 69 18.65 -2.11 -5.32
#